data_AF-A0A7Y7TSE1-F1
#
_entry.id   AF-A0A7Y7TSE1-F1
#
_cell.length_a   1.000
_cell.length_b   1.000
_cell.length_c   1.000
_cell.angle_alpha   90.00
_cell.angle_beta   90.00
_cell.angle_gamma   90.00
#
_symmetry.space_group_name_H-M   'P 1'
#
loop_
_entity.id
_entity.type
_entity.pdbx_description
1 polymer ?
#
loop_
_entity_poly.entity_id
_entity_poly.type
_entity_poly.pdbx_seq_one_letter_code
_entity_poly.pdbx_strand_id
1 'polypeptide(L)'
;MHVDEKKIIDLLNDSGLVTKTDISVAQKKSKETNQSIGQILVSGGKLTEKDWNKIQAISLGIPFVNLEGEKIDMNVLTLIPEPIAKNSNIIAYKKTDQGLEVAMLDVENLPVIDFIKKKVGARILPRMTSPASIKEALKQYKKSLQADFEDIIKKESNSLKTVSDNEPGSSAEKTEKELKELAEDLPIVKIVDTLVSHAILQGASDIHIEPGEESLIVRYRIDGILHDAMVLPKDTAPGIVARIKVLSNLKLDEKRLPQDGRFKITNEQGSVSFRVSTLPTYFGEKTVIRILRENAKGFSLEGLGFHGEALERIHDGMKKRTGMLLAAGPTGSGKTTTLYT
;
A
#
# COMPACT_ATOMS: atom_id res chain seq x y z
N MET A 1 -22.98 0.52 -14.58
CA MET A 1 -23.89 -0.64 -14.59
C MET A 1 -24.98 -0.30 -13.59
N HIS A 2 -26.25 -0.49 -13.91
CA HIS A 2 -27.33 -0.22 -12.97
C HIS A 2 -28.02 -1.57 -12.74
N VAL A 3 -28.05 -2.04 -11.49
CA VAL A 3 -28.70 -3.31 -11.20
C VAL A 3 -30.20 -3.14 -11.42
N ASP A 4 -30.74 -3.84 -12.41
CA ASP A 4 -32.17 -3.83 -12.70
C ASP A 4 -32.91 -4.48 -11.53
N GLU A 5 -33.63 -3.66 -10.75
CA GLU A 5 -34.36 -4.08 -9.56
C GLU A 5 -35.36 -5.20 -9.87
N LYS A 6 -35.96 -5.17 -11.07
CA LYS A 6 -36.86 -6.20 -11.56
C LYS A 6 -36.16 -7.55 -11.67
N LYS A 7 -34.96 -7.55 -12.23
CA LYS A 7 -34.13 -8.76 -12.40
C LYS A 7 -33.69 -9.35 -11.07
N ILE A 8 -33.42 -8.52 -10.06
CA ILE A 8 -33.14 -8.99 -8.69
C ILE A 8 -34.37 -9.68 -8.09
N ILE A 9 -35.55 -9.08 -8.24
CA ILE A 9 -36.80 -9.63 -7.69
C ILE A 9 -37.12 -10.98 -8.33
N ASP A 10 -36.95 -11.09 -9.65
CA ASP A 10 -37.16 -12.35 -10.37
C ASP A 10 -36.18 -13.44 -9.86
N LEU A 11 -34.89 -13.11 -9.72
CA LEU A 11 -33.90 -14.03 -9.17
C LEU A 11 -34.19 -14.45 -7.71
N LEU A 12 -34.68 -13.53 -6.88
CA LEU A 12 -35.08 -13.84 -5.50
C LEU A 12 -36.27 -14.80 -5.48
N ASN A 13 -37.28 -14.56 -6.31
CA ASN A 13 -38.44 -15.43 -6.46
C ASN A 13 -38.05 -16.84 -6.94
N ASP A 14 -37.16 -16.92 -7.94
CA ASP A 14 -36.70 -18.17 -8.54
C ASP A 14 -35.78 -18.96 -7.60
N SER A 15 -35.00 -18.26 -6.77
CA SER A 15 -34.05 -18.89 -5.83
C SER A 15 -34.74 -19.63 -4.68
N GLY A 16 -35.98 -19.27 -4.34
CA GLY A 16 -36.70 -19.81 -3.19
C GLY A 16 -36.10 -19.45 -1.82
N LEU A 17 -35.08 -18.60 -1.77
CA LEU A 17 -34.36 -18.24 -0.54
C LEU A 17 -35.16 -17.31 0.38
N VAL A 18 -36.15 -16.59 -0.18
CA VAL A 18 -36.99 -15.62 0.53
C VAL A 18 -38.43 -15.82 0.11
N THR A 19 -39.38 -15.68 1.05
CA THR A 19 -40.81 -15.80 0.75
C THR A 19 -41.30 -14.63 -0.11
N LYS A 20 -42.26 -14.87 -1.01
CA LYS A 20 -42.88 -13.81 -1.83
C LYS A 20 -43.48 -12.68 -0.98
N THR A 21 -43.99 -13.03 0.20
CA THR A 21 -44.49 -12.08 1.20
C THR A 21 -43.39 -11.18 1.75
N ASP A 22 -42.23 -11.75 2.12
CA ASP A 22 -41.10 -10.97 2.63
C ASP A 22 -40.49 -10.07 1.54
N ILE A 23 -40.42 -10.54 0.27
CA ILE A 23 -39.98 -9.73 -0.88
C ILE A 23 -40.92 -8.53 -1.10
N SER A 24 -42.24 -8.75 -1.03
CA SER A 24 -43.23 -7.68 -1.21
C SER A 24 -43.14 -6.61 -0.11
N VAL A 25 -42.89 -7.04 1.14
CA VAL A 25 -42.67 -6.13 2.27
C VAL A 25 -41.37 -5.33 2.08
N ALA A 26 -40.30 -5.99 1.65
CA ALA A 26 -39.02 -5.34 1.37
C ALA A 26 -39.11 -4.34 0.21
N GLN A 27 -39.88 -4.63 -0.84
CA GLN A 27 -40.15 -3.69 -1.94
C GLN A 27 -40.87 -2.42 -1.48
N LYS A 28 -41.89 -2.54 -0.62
CA LYS A 28 -42.58 -1.37 -0.09
C LYS A 28 -41.64 -0.51 0.75
N LYS A 29 -40.88 -1.14 1.66
CA LYS A 29 -39.89 -0.44 2.48
C LYS A 29 -38.78 0.21 1.64
N SER A 30 -38.32 -0.46 0.58
CA SER A 30 -37.28 0.07 -0.32
C SER A 30 -37.71 1.40 -0.95
N LYS A 31 -38.97 1.49 -1.39
CA LYS A 31 -39.54 2.74 -1.92
C LYS A 31 -39.68 3.84 -0.87
N GLU A 32 -39.87 3.49 0.39
CA GLU A 32 -40.01 4.45 1.49
C GLU A 32 -38.65 4.93 2.03
N THR A 33 -37.65 4.05 2.10
CA THR A 33 -36.34 4.35 2.72
C THR A 33 -35.23 4.63 1.70
N ASN A 34 -35.51 4.46 0.40
CA ASN A 34 -34.55 4.58 -0.70
C ASN A 34 -33.32 3.66 -0.54
N GLN A 35 -33.46 2.55 0.18
CA GLN A 35 -32.44 1.52 0.37
C GLN A 35 -32.70 0.34 -0.57
N SER A 36 -31.67 -0.45 -0.89
CA SER A 36 -31.85 -1.62 -1.75
C SER A 36 -32.70 -2.70 -1.07
N ILE A 37 -33.55 -3.39 -1.85
CA ILE A 37 -34.37 -4.52 -1.39
C ILE A 37 -33.51 -5.56 -0.66
N GLY A 38 -32.31 -5.84 -1.17
CA GLY A 38 -31.40 -6.80 -0.56
C GLY A 38 -30.91 -6.38 0.82
N GLN A 39 -30.55 -5.11 1.00
CA GLN A 39 -30.15 -4.59 2.31
C GLN A 39 -31.29 -4.70 3.34
N ILE A 40 -32.53 -4.49 2.91
CA ILE A 40 -33.71 -4.64 3.78
C ILE A 40 -33.95 -6.10 4.16
N LEU A 41 -33.76 -7.04 3.22
CA LEU A 41 -33.90 -8.47 3.47
C LEU A 41 -32.79 -9.02 4.37
N VAL A 42 -31.55 -8.55 4.18
CA VAL A 42 -30.41 -8.93 5.02
C VAL A 42 -30.55 -8.38 6.43
N SER A 43 -30.85 -7.08 6.57
CA SER A 43 -31.04 -6.43 7.88
C SER A 43 -32.22 -7.01 8.67
N GLY A 44 -33.26 -7.49 7.97
CA GLY A 44 -34.39 -8.19 8.56
C GLY A 44 -34.13 -9.67 8.88
N GLY A 45 -32.92 -10.20 8.64
CA GLY A 45 -32.57 -11.61 8.88
C GLY A 45 -33.27 -12.60 7.95
N LYS A 46 -33.86 -12.12 6.85
CA LYS A 46 -34.63 -12.92 5.88
C LYS A 46 -33.76 -13.50 4.77
N LEU A 47 -32.57 -12.95 4.59
CA LEU A 47 -31.59 -13.37 3.59
C LEU A 47 -30.19 -13.25 4.21
N THR A 48 -29.31 -14.21 3.97
CA THR A 48 -27.92 -14.09 4.43
C THR A 48 -27.13 -13.16 3.52
N GLU A 49 -26.10 -12.47 4.03
CA GLU A 49 -25.20 -11.66 3.19
C GLU A 49 -24.58 -12.48 2.05
N LYS A 50 -24.25 -13.74 2.33
CA LYS A 50 -23.67 -14.67 1.35
C LYS A 50 -24.62 -14.92 0.18
N ASP A 51 -25.89 -15.19 0.50
CA ASP A 51 -26.92 -15.45 -0.50
C ASP A 51 -27.28 -14.20 -1.29
N TRP A 52 -27.35 -13.04 -0.62
CA TRP A 52 -27.55 -11.76 -1.26
C TRP A 52 -26.44 -11.43 -2.27
N ASN A 53 -25.18 -11.57 -1.87
CA ASN A 53 -24.04 -11.32 -2.75
C ASN A 53 -24.03 -12.26 -3.96
N LYS A 54 -24.47 -13.51 -3.80
CA LYS A 54 -24.61 -14.48 -4.90
C LYS A 54 -25.70 -14.06 -5.89
N ILE A 55 -26.84 -13.56 -5.41
CA ILE A 55 -27.91 -13.05 -6.27
C ILE A 55 -27.46 -11.80 -7.03
N GLN A 56 -26.75 -10.87 -6.39
CA GLN A 56 -26.15 -9.72 -7.07
C GLN A 56 -25.15 -10.12 -8.15
N ALA A 57 -24.29 -11.11 -7.86
CA ALA A 57 -23.33 -11.64 -8.82
C ALA A 57 -24.02 -12.18 -10.07
N ILE A 58 -25.09 -12.97 -9.88
CA ILE A 58 -25.90 -13.53 -10.97
C ILE A 58 -26.63 -12.43 -11.76
N SER A 59 -27.22 -11.44 -11.10
CA SER A 59 -27.98 -10.38 -11.77
C SER A 59 -27.08 -9.54 -12.69
N LEU A 60 -25.84 -9.30 -12.26
CA LEU A 60 -24.80 -8.56 -12.97
C LEU A 60 -24.03 -9.40 -14.00
N GLY A 61 -24.16 -10.74 -13.98
CA GLY A 61 -23.36 -11.63 -14.82
C GLY A 61 -21.87 -11.66 -14.45
N ILE A 62 -21.56 -11.36 -13.19
CA ILE A 62 -20.19 -11.30 -12.66
C ILE A 62 -19.96 -12.53 -11.78
N PRO A 63 -18.94 -13.36 -12.02
CA PRO A 63 -18.68 -14.54 -11.20
C PRO A 63 -18.34 -14.20 -9.75
N PHE A 64 -18.80 -15.04 -8.84
CA PHE A 64 -18.50 -14.97 -7.41
C PHE A 64 -17.30 -15.87 -7.08
N VAL A 65 -16.37 -15.37 -6.26
CA VAL A 65 -15.19 -16.10 -5.79
C VAL A 65 -15.15 -16.10 -4.26
N ASN A 66 -14.69 -17.21 -3.68
CA ASN A 66 -14.42 -17.30 -2.24
C ASN A 66 -12.92 -17.48 -2.03
N LEU A 67 -12.28 -16.53 -1.35
CA LEU A 67 -10.85 -16.54 -1.03
C LEU A 67 -10.54 -17.15 0.35
N GLU A 68 -11.55 -17.60 1.10
CA GLU A 68 -11.33 -18.22 2.41
C GLU A 68 -10.52 -19.51 2.27
N GLY A 69 -9.35 -19.57 2.91
CA GLY A 69 -8.44 -20.71 2.84
C GLY A 69 -7.64 -20.81 1.54
N GLU A 70 -7.81 -19.89 0.60
CA GLU A 70 -7.07 -19.89 -0.66
C GLU A 70 -5.69 -19.24 -0.48
N LYS A 71 -4.62 -19.91 -0.92
CA LYS A 71 -3.26 -19.34 -0.89
C LYS A 71 -2.99 -18.58 -2.18
N ILE A 72 -2.84 -17.27 -2.08
CA ILE A 72 -2.63 -16.39 -3.23
C ILE A 72 -1.13 -16.23 -3.49
N ASP A 73 -0.72 -16.26 -4.76
CA ASP A 73 0.65 -15.95 -5.16
C ASP A 73 0.99 -14.49 -4.78
N MET A 74 2.09 -14.29 -4.06
CA MET A 74 2.48 -12.97 -3.56
C MET A 74 2.76 -11.96 -4.69
N ASN A 75 3.30 -12.42 -5.83
CA ASN A 75 3.53 -11.58 -7.00
C ASN A 75 2.23 -11.08 -7.62
N VAL A 76 1.12 -11.79 -7.39
CA VAL A 76 -0.21 -11.38 -7.82
C VAL A 76 -0.88 -10.53 -6.75
N LEU A 77 -0.82 -10.96 -5.48
CA LEU A 77 -1.41 -10.26 -4.34
C LEU A 77 -0.92 -8.82 -4.26
N THR A 78 0.40 -8.62 -4.38
CA THR A 78 1.05 -7.29 -4.27
C THR A 78 0.84 -6.37 -5.47
N LEU A 79 0.23 -6.83 -6.57
CA LEU A 79 -0.15 -5.94 -7.68
C LEU A 79 -1.13 -4.85 -7.21
N ILE A 80 -1.93 -5.15 -6.20
CA ILE A 80 -2.74 -4.17 -5.49
C ILE A 80 -2.15 -4.00 -4.09
N PRO A 81 -1.61 -2.82 -3.74
CA PRO A 81 -1.08 -2.57 -2.40
C PRO A 81 -2.10 -2.80 -1.29
N GLU A 82 -1.66 -3.28 -0.12
CA GLU A 82 -2.51 -3.59 1.05
C GLU A 82 -3.43 -2.41 1.44
N PRO A 83 -2.97 -1.15 1.48
CA PRO A 83 -3.84 -0.03 1.85
C PRO A 83 -4.97 0.18 0.85
N ILE A 84 -4.69 0.00 -0.45
CA ILE A 84 -5.70 0.12 -1.50
C ILE A 84 -6.66 -1.07 -1.42
N ALA A 85 -6.10 -2.28 -1.26
CA ALA A 85 -6.88 -3.50 -1.07
C ALA A 85 -7.86 -3.38 0.10
N LYS A 86 -7.38 -2.83 1.22
CA LYS A 86 -8.15 -2.63 2.45
C LYS A 86 -9.18 -1.51 2.32
N ASN A 87 -8.78 -0.34 1.83
CA ASN A 87 -9.67 0.83 1.76
C ASN A 87 -10.76 0.67 0.70
N SER A 88 -10.44 -0.01 -0.41
CA SER A 88 -11.39 -0.25 -1.50
C SER A 88 -12.05 -1.63 -1.44
N ASN A 89 -11.72 -2.46 -0.45
CA ASN A 89 -12.22 -3.84 -0.30
C ASN A 89 -12.07 -4.69 -1.58
N ILE A 90 -10.84 -4.71 -2.10
CA ILE A 90 -10.47 -5.40 -3.33
C ILE A 90 -9.22 -6.26 -3.13
N ILE A 91 -9.11 -7.38 -3.82
CA ILE A 91 -7.95 -8.29 -3.73
C ILE A 91 -7.62 -8.82 -5.13
N ALA A 92 -6.38 -8.61 -5.55
CA ALA A 92 -5.82 -9.32 -6.70
C ALA A 92 -5.49 -10.75 -6.26
N TYR A 93 -6.04 -11.75 -6.96
CA TYR A 93 -5.84 -13.16 -6.55
C TYR A 93 -5.39 -14.08 -7.68
N LYS A 94 -5.59 -13.69 -8.94
CA LYS A 94 -5.13 -14.49 -10.08
C LYS A 94 -4.81 -13.64 -11.30
N LYS A 95 -3.68 -13.91 -11.94
CA LYS A 95 -3.28 -13.30 -13.22
C LYS A 95 -3.40 -14.33 -14.34
N THR A 96 -4.04 -13.97 -15.44
CA THR A 96 -4.26 -14.82 -16.62
C THR A 96 -3.90 -14.04 -17.89
N ASP A 97 -3.84 -14.72 -19.03
CA ASP A 97 -3.62 -14.08 -20.34
C ASP A 97 -4.72 -13.07 -20.69
N GLN A 98 -5.93 -13.24 -20.14
CA GLN A 98 -7.06 -12.35 -20.36
C GLN A 98 -7.04 -11.10 -19.47
N GLY A 99 -6.26 -11.12 -18.39
CA GLY A 99 -6.20 -10.02 -17.42
C GLY A 99 -5.98 -10.46 -15.98
N LEU A 100 -6.07 -9.48 -15.07
CA LEU A 100 -5.99 -9.66 -13.63
C LEU A 100 -7.41 -9.88 -13.07
N GLU A 101 -7.64 -11.03 -12.46
CA GLU A 101 -8.86 -11.30 -11.69
C GLU A 101 -8.76 -10.62 -10.32
N VAL A 102 -9.73 -9.75 -10.05
CA VAL A 102 -9.80 -8.94 -8.84
C VAL A 102 -11.11 -9.24 -8.14
N ALA A 103 -11.01 -9.78 -6.92
CA ALA A 103 -12.13 -9.98 -6.03
C ALA A 103 -12.53 -8.64 -5.40
N MET A 104 -13.81 -8.28 -5.44
CA MET A 104 -14.33 -6.97 -5.01
C MET A 104 -15.66 -7.14 -4.26
N LEU A 105 -15.87 -6.33 -3.21
CA LEU A 105 -17.20 -6.23 -2.59
C LEU A 105 -18.17 -5.40 -3.43
N ASP A 106 -17.66 -4.36 -4.08
CA ASP A 106 -18.42 -3.47 -4.95
C ASP A 106 -17.79 -3.44 -6.35
N VAL A 107 -18.43 -4.16 -7.26
CA VAL A 107 -18.04 -4.24 -8.69
C VAL A 107 -18.62 -3.11 -9.54
N GLU A 108 -19.49 -2.28 -8.98
CA GLU A 108 -20.08 -1.12 -9.65
C GLU A 108 -19.24 0.15 -9.44
N ASN A 109 -18.24 0.11 -8.56
CA ASN A 109 -17.27 1.17 -8.34
C ASN A 109 -16.27 1.28 -9.51
N LEU A 110 -16.75 1.79 -10.64
CA LEU A 110 -15.97 2.03 -11.86
C LEU A 110 -14.71 2.89 -11.61
N PRO A 111 -14.74 3.97 -10.78
CA PRO A 111 -13.54 4.73 -10.47
C PRO A 111 -12.41 3.88 -9.88
N VAL A 112 -12.72 2.96 -8.97
CA VAL A 112 -11.73 2.04 -8.38
C VAL A 112 -11.17 1.10 -9.45
N ILE A 113 -12.03 0.55 -10.30
CA ILE A 113 -11.61 -0.35 -11.40
C ILE A 113 -10.66 0.38 -12.37
N ASP A 114 -10.99 1.59 -12.77
CA ASP A 114 -10.17 2.41 -13.67
C ASP A 114 -8.84 2.80 -13.04
N PHE A 115 -8.84 3.12 -11.74
CA PHE A 115 -7.62 3.40 -10.99
C PHE A 115 -6.67 2.19 -10.96
N ILE A 116 -7.18 1.00 -10.63
CA ILE A 116 -6.36 -0.23 -10.61
C ILE A 116 -5.87 -0.55 -12.02
N LYS A 117 -6.73 -0.44 -13.03
CA LYS A 117 -6.37 -0.68 -14.44
C LYS A 117 -5.18 0.19 -14.87
N LYS A 118 -5.21 1.49 -14.53
CA LYS A 118 -4.10 2.42 -14.82
C LYS A 118 -2.82 2.05 -14.06
N LYS A 119 -2.95 1.66 -12.79
CA LYS A 119 -1.80 1.36 -11.92
C LYS A 119 -1.12 0.03 -12.27
N VAL A 120 -1.90 -1.01 -12.55
CA VAL A 120 -1.42 -2.36 -12.85
C VAL A 120 -1.03 -2.52 -14.33
N GLY A 121 -1.64 -1.75 -15.23
CA GLY A 121 -1.39 -1.86 -16.67
C GLY A 121 -1.98 -3.12 -17.31
N ALA A 122 -2.95 -3.77 -16.66
CA ALA A 122 -3.62 -4.97 -17.15
C ALA A 122 -5.15 -4.78 -17.21
N ARG A 123 -5.83 -5.56 -18.05
CA ARG A 123 -7.29 -5.65 -18.05
C ARG A 123 -7.76 -6.20 -16.71
N ILE A 124 -8.70 -5.54 -16.06
CA ILE A 124 -9.29 -5.98 -14.80
C ILE A 124 -10.51 -6.85 -15.09
N LEU A 125 -10.52 -8.05 -14.52
CA LEU A 125 -11.63 -9.00 -14.56
C LEU A 125 -12.29 -8.99 -13.17
N PRO A 126 -13.35 -8.19 -12.96
CA PRO A 126 -13.99 -8.07 -11.65
C PRO A 126 -14.70 -9.38 -11.29
N ARG A 127 -14.62 -9.72 -10.00
CA ARG A 127 -15.23 -10.90 -9.40
C ARG A 127 -15.86 -10.47 -8.09
N MET A 128 -17.12 -10.82 -7.87
CA MET A 128 -17.74 -10.53 -6.57
C MET A 128 -17.18 -11.46 -5.50
N THR A 129 -17.05 -10.97 -4.27
CA THR A 129 -16.57 -11.78 -3.14
C THR A 129 -17.29 -11.41 -1.85
N SER A 130 -16.93 -12.04 -0.73
CA SER A 130 -17.50 -11.77 0.58
C SER A 130 -16.58 -10.93 1.48
N PRO A 131 -17.12 -10.21 2.49
CA PRO A 131 -16.30 -9.52 3.48
C PRO A 131 -15.34 -10.46 4.23
N ALA A 132 -15.77 -11.71 4.47
CA ALA A 132 -14.94 -12.73 5.11
C ALA A 132 -13.72 -13.09 4.24
N SER A 133 -13.94 -13.29 2.93
CA SER A 133 -12.88 -13.56 1.96
C SER A 133 -11.87 -12.40 1.86
N ILE A 134 -12.35 -11.14 1.82
CA ILE A 134 -11.47 -9.96 1.85
C ILE A 134 -10.63 -9.94 3.12
N LYS A 135 -11.27 -10.12 4.28
CA LYS A 135 -10.59 -10.11 5.58
C LYS A 135 -9.52 -11.19 5.67
N GLU A 136 -9.79 -12.40 5.17
CA GLU A 136 -8.83 -13.50 5.18
C GLU A 136 -7.66 -13.25 4.22
N ALA A 137 -7.94 -12.79 3.01
CA ALA A 137 -6.90 -12.46 2.04
C ALA A 137 -6.01 -11.29 2.50
N LEU A 138 -6.57 -10.29 3.19
CA LEU A 138 -5.79 -9.19 3.78
C LEU A 138 -4.76 -9.68 4.81
N LYS A 139 -5.01 -10.80 5.50
CA LYS A 139 -4.02 -11.39 6.41
C LYS A 139 -2.78 -11.90 5.67
N GLN A 140 -2.91 -12.28 4.39
CA GLN A 140 -1.80 -12.81 3.59
C GLN A 140 -0.77 -11.73 3.25
N TYR A 141 -1.19 -10.47 3.08
CA TYR A 141 -0.25 -9.33 2.92
C TYR A 141 0.73 -9.23 4.09
N LYS A 142 0.21 -9.30 5.31
CA LYS A 142 1.01 -9.19 6.54
C LYS A 142 1.85 -10.43 6.79
N LYS A 143 1.26 -11.61 6.59
CA LYS A 143 1.95 -12.89 6.79
C LYS A 143 3.14 -13.05 5.88
N SER A 144 3.08 -12.59 4.62
CA SER A 144 4.24 -12.72 3.72
C SER A 144 5.42 -11.88 4.19
N LEU A 145 5.21 -10.60 4.52
CA LEU A 145 6.31 -9.75 4.99
C LEU A 145 6.88 -10.28 6.32
N GLN A 146 6.03 -10.63 7.27
CA GLN A 146 6.49 -11.19 8.55
C GLN A 146 7.16 -12.56 8.37
N ALA A 147 6.66 -13.42 7.49
CA ALA A 147 7.25 -14.73 7.22
C ALA A 147 8.58 -14.63 6.47
N ASP A 148 8.72 -13.74 5.49
CA ASP A 148 9.98 -13.49 4.79
C ASP A 148 11.05 -13.03 5.78
N PHE A 149 10.68 -12.19 6.74
CA PHE A 149 11.57 -11.72 7.79
C PHE A 149 11.82 -12.76 8.88
N GLU A 150 10.81 -13.50 9.33
CA GLU A 150 11.00 -14.61 10.26
C GLU A 150 11.89 -15.69 9.64
N ASP A 151 11.78 -15.94 8.34
CA ASP A 151 12.65 -16.87 7.62
C ASP A 151 14.07 -16.32 7.52
N ILE A 152 14.26 -15.02 7.25
CA ILE A 152 15.59 -14.38 7.27
C ILE A 152 16.19 -14.48 8.68
N ILE A 153 15.42 -14.17 9.72
CA ILE A 153 15.86 -14.20 11.12
C ILE A 153 16.14 -15.66 11.56
N LYS A 154 15.29 -16.63 11.21
CA LYS A 154 15.42 -18.06 11.58
C LYS A 154 16.54 -18.76 10.82
N LYS A 155 16.68 -18.53 9.51
CA LYS A 155 17.75 -19.14 8.70
C LYS A 155 19.13 -18.64 9.09
N GLU A 156 19.22 -17.45 9.67
CA GLU A 156 20.46 -16.78 10.05
C GLU A 156 20.61 -16.61 11.58
N SER A 157 19.78 -17.30 12.38
CA SER A 157 19.77 -17.25 13.85
C SER A 157 21.07 -17.72 14.51
N ASN A 158 21.95 -18.40 13.77
CA ASN A 158 23.29 -18.75 14.26
C ASN A 158 24.27 -17.56 14.21
N SER A 159 23.97 -16.51 13.44
CA SER A 159 24.81 -15.31 13.29
C SER A 159 24.38 -14.17 14.24
N LEU A 160 23.09 -14.09 14.57
CA LEU A 160 22.53 -13.05 15.45
C LEU A 160 22.72 -13.37 16.95
N LYS A 161 22.85 -14.66 17.32
CA LYS A 161 23.04 -15.09 18.73
C LYS A 161 24.44 -14.79 19.29
N THR A 162 25.44 -14.56 18.43
CA THR A 162 26.80 -14.17 18.88
C THR A 162 26.88 -12.74 19.43
N VAL A 163 25.77 -11.99 19.46
CA VAL A 163 25.71 -10.62 19.98
C VAL A 163 25.07 -10.55 21.39
N SER A 164 24.50 -11.65 21.91
CA SER A 164 23.80 -11.66 23.20
C SER A 164 24.67 -12.06 24.41
N ASP A 165 25.94 -12.38 24.22
CA ASP A 165 26.86 -12.62 25.34
C ASP A 165 27.53 -11.30 25.75
N ASN A 166 26.74 -10.34 26.24
CA ASN A 166 27.19 -9.31 27.16
C ASN A 166 25.98 -8.82 27.97
N GLU A 167 26.16 -8.81 29.28
CA GLU A 167 25.17 -8.59 30.32
C GLU A 167 24.20 -7.40 30.07
N PRO A 168 22.94 -7.48 30.53
CA PRO A 168 22.00 -6.39 30.47
C PRO A 168 22.43 -5.29 31.47
N GLY A 169 23.25 -4.35 31.01
CA GLY A 169 23.72 -3.26 31.87
C GLY A 169 24.79 -2.31 31.31
N SER A 170 25.39 -2.58 30.15
CA SER A 170 26.34 -1.63 29.55
C SER A 170 25.94 -1.26 28.12
N SER A 171 25.54 0.00 27.93
CA SER A 171 25.58 0.65 26.62
C SER A 171 27.05 0.90 26.25
N ALA A 172 27.81 -0.16 26.01
CA ALA A 172 29.11 -0.04 25.38
C ALA A 172 28.87 0.54 23.98
N GLU A 173 29.41 1.73 23.73
CA GLU A 173 29.38 2.35 22.42
C GLU A 173 30.10 1.43 21.43
N LYS A 174 29.31 0.76 20.57
CA LYS A 174 29.88 -0.05 19.48
C LYS A 174 30.82 0.80 18.65
N THR A 175 32.02 0.28 18.41
CA THR A 175 33.06 0.98 17.65
C THR A 175 32.61 1.15 16.19
N GLU A 176 33.11 2.17 15.48
CA GLU A 176 32.79 2.39 14.05
C GLU A 176 33.02 1.13 13.20
N LYS A 177 34.06 0.35 13.51
CA LYS A 177 34.36 -0.91 12.83
C LYS A 177 33.27 -1.96 13.03
N GLU A 178 32.78 -2.14 14.26
CA GLU A 178 31.70 -3.08 14.59
C GLU A 178 30.38 -2.66 13.92
N LEU A 179 30.11 -1.35 13.83
CA LEU A 179 28.94 -0.83 13.13
C LEU A 179 29.01 -1.07 11.62
N LYS A 180 30.20 -0.99 11.02
CA LYS A 180 30.42 -1.36 9.62
C LYS A 180 30.16 -2.85 9.38
N GLU A 181 30.71 -3.72 10.23
CA GLU A 181 30.47 -5.17 10.15
C GLU A 181 28.98 -5.51 10.29
N LEU A 182 28.27 -4.89 11.23
CA LEU A 182 26.81 -5.04 11.37
C LEU A 182 26.02 -4.50 10.16
N ALA A 183 26.49 -3.43 9.52
CA ALA A 183 25.87 -2.88 8.33
C ALA A 183 26.10 -3.74 7.07
N GLU A 184 27.16 -4.54 7.06
CA GLU A 184 27.48 -5.48 5.98
C GLU A 184 26.95 -6.89 6.25
N ASP A 185 26.45 -7.14 7.47
CA ASP A 185 25.84 -8.40 7.84
C ASP A 185 24.66 -8.74 6.91
N LEU A 186 24.74 -9.92 6.30
CA LEU A 186 23.83 -10.37 5.24
C LEU A 186 22.34 -10.31 5.63
N PRO A 187 21.94 -10.69 6.86
CA PRO A 187 20.55 -10.58 7.31
C PRO A 187 20.10 -9.12 7.41
N ILE A 188 20.94 -8.21 7.90
CA ILE A 188 20.65 -6.78 8.00
C ILE A 188 20.49 -6.17 6.59
N VAL A 189 21.37 -6.54 5.67
CA VAL A 189 21.27 -6.13 4.26
C VAL A 189 19.93 -6.57 3.67
N LYS A 190 19.59 -7.86 3.79
CA LYS A 190 18.31 -8.41 3.30
C LYS A 190 17.10 -7.72 3.93
N ILE A 191 17.14 -7.45 5.24
CA ILE A 191 16.08 -6.73 5.96
C ILE A 191 15.85 -5.35 5.34
N VAL A 192 16.91 -4.56 5.18
CA VAL A 192 16.79 -3.19 4.65
C VAL A 192 16.34 -3.22 3.18
N ASP A 193 16.89 -4.11 2.37
CA ASP A 193 16.54 -4.24 0.96
C ASP A 193 15.07 -4.65 0.79
N THR A 194 14.59 -5.57 1.63
CA THR A 194 13.18 -6.01 1.64
C THR A 194 12.27 -4.88 2.12
N LEU A 195 12.64 -4.16 3.18
CA LEU A 195 11.89 -3.00 3.67
C LEU A 195 11.71 -1.93 2.59
N VAL A 196 12.79 -1.58 1.88
CA VAL A 196 12.78 -0.56 0.83
C VAL A 196 11.96 -1.03 -0.37
N SER A 197 12.18 -2.26 -0.83
CA SER A 197 11.45 -2.84 -1.96
C SER A 197 9.95 -2.93 -1.68
N HIS A 198 9.58 -3.42 -0.50
CA HIS A 198 8.20 -3.53 -0.08
C HIS A 198 7.54 -2.14 0.03
N ALA A 199 8.23 -1.13 0.59
CA ALA A 199 7.70 0.23 0.64
C ALA A 199 7.43 0.83 -0.76
N ILE A 200 8.32 0.56 -1.74
CA ILE A 200 8.12 0.96 -3.13
C ILE A 200 6.87 0.27 -3.71
N LEU A 201 6.76 -1.05 -3.55
CA LEU A 201 5.60 -1.83 -4.03
C LEU A 201 4.29 -1.31 -3.41
N GLN A 202 4.29 -1.04 -2.11
CA GLN A 202 3.12 -0.56 -1.38
C GLN A 202 2.70 0.88 -1.75
N GLY A 203 3.50 1.61 -2.54
CA GLY A 203 3.16 2.98 -2.91
C GLY A 203 3.53 4.02 -1.85
N ALA A 204 4.43 3.72 -0.91
CA ALA A 204 4.76 4.63 0.18
C ALA A 204 5.51 5.89 -0.27
N SER A 205 5.25 7.01 0.40
CA SER A 205 5.99 8.27 0.27
C SER A 205 7.16 8.36 1.23
N ASP A 206 7.00 7.79 2.43
CA ASP A 206 8.01 7.83 3.49
C ASP A 206 8.03 6.49 4.24
N ILE A 207 9.23 6.03 4.62
CA ILE A 207 9.46 4.92 5.54
C ILE A 207 9.92 5.53 6.87
N HIS A 208 9.24 5.19 7.94
CA HIS A 208 9.54 5.60 9.30
C HIS A 208 10.06 4.39 10.08
N ILE A 209 11.27 4.49 10.63
CA ILE A 209 11.91 3.47 11.46
C ILE A 209 12.12 4.08 12.84
N GLU A 210 11.37 3.58 13.82
CA GLU A 210 11.20 4.24 15.11
C GLU A 210 11.58 3.28 16.24
N PRO A 211 12.73 3.51 16.90
CA PRO A 211 13.13 2.70 18.04
C PRO A 211 12.23 3.04 19.24
N GLY A 212 11.55 2.03 19.77
CA GLY A 212 10.82 2.08 21.02
C GLY A 212 11.60 1.44 22.17
N GLU A 213 10.98 1.40 23.34
CA GLU A 213 11.58 0.82 24.54
C GLU A 213 11.86 -0.67 24.39
N GLU A 214 10.90 -1.44 23.86
CA GLU A 214 10.97 -2.91 23.77
C GLU A 214 11.15 -3.43 22.34
N SER A 215 10.87 -2.60 21.33
CA SER A 215 10.83 -3.03 19.94
C SER A 215 11.14 -1.91 18.95
N LEU A 216 11.45 -2.29 17.73
CA LEU A 216 11.65 -1.37 16.60
C LEU A 216 10.39 -1.38 15.73
N ILE A 217 9.73 -0.24 15.60
CA ILE A 217 8.49 -0.12 14.81
C ILE A 217 8.82 0.48 13.46
N VAL A 218 8.35 -0.17 12.39
CA VAL A 218 8.46 0.34 11.02
C VAL A 218 7.09 0.71 10.50
N ARG A 219 6.94 1.94 10.02
CA ARG A 219 5.69 2.48 9.47
C ARG A 219 5.90 3.05 8.09
N TYR A 220 4.88 2.95 7.24
CA TYR A 220 4.87 3.62 5.94
C TYR A 220 3.90 4.76 5.95
N ARG A 221 4.27 5.87 5.31
CA ARG A 221 3.31 6.90 4.94
C ARG A 221 2.78 6.59 3.55
N ILE A 222 1.49 6.35 3.43
CA ILE A 222 0.81 6.03 2.18
C ILE A 222 -0.37 6.99 2.06
N ASP A 223 -0.41 7.76 0.98
CA ASP A 223 -1.43 8.79 0.74
C ASP A 223 -1.62 9.76 1.93
N GLY A 224 -0.51 10.10 2.60
CA GLY A 224 -0.46 11.02 3.74
C GLY A 224 -0.73 10.38 5.11
N ILE A 225 -1.23 9.15 5.15
CA ILE A 225 -1.58 8.42 6.38
C ILE A 225 -0.46 7.45 6.77
N LEU A 226 -0.17 7.37 8.07
CA LEU A 226 0.80 6.39 8.60
C LEU A 226 0.14 5.03 8.81
N HIS A 227 0.81 3.99 8.35
CA HIS A 227 0.41 2.60 8.49
C HIS A 227 1.54 1.78 9.10
N ASP A 228 1.23 1.01 10.15
CA ASP A 228 2.19 0.09 10.75
C ASP A 228 2.47 -1.06 9.77
N ALA A 229 3.71 -1.14 9.32
CA ALA A 229 4.16 -2.16 8.38
C ALA A 229 4.63 -3.40 9.13
N MET A 230 5.47 -3.21 10.16
CA MET A 230 5.97 -4.31 10.99
C MET A 230 6.58 -3.83 12.31
N VAL A 231 6.80 -4.80 13.20
CA VAL A 231 7.53 -4.65 14.46
C VAL A 231 8.68 -5.65 14.45
N LEU A 232 9.89 -5.17 14.74
CA LEU A 232 11.13 -5.95 14.75
C LEU A 232 11.72 -5.99 16.17
N PRO A 233 12.53 -7.01 16.51
CA PRO A 233 13.26 -7.04 17.77
C PRO A 233 14.18 -5.83 17.92
N LYS A 234 14.26 -5.26 19.13
CA LYS A 234 15.07 -4.07 19.43
C LYS A 234 16.53 -4.22 19.00
N ASP A 235 17.09 -5.41 19.12
CA ASP A 235 18.50 -5.72 18.82
C ASP A 235 18.87 -5.51 17.34
N THR A 236 17.88 -5.50 16.44
CA THR A 236 18.10 -5.24 15.01
C THR A 236 18.29 -3.75 14.69
N ALA A 237 17.88 -2.85 15.59
CA ALA A 237 17.87 -1.42 15.33
C ALA A 237 19.26 -0.83 15.01
N PRO A 238 20.35 -1.15 15.75
CA PRO A 238 21.67 -0.61 15.44
C PRO A 238 22.18 -1.02 14.05
N GLY A 239 21.94 -2.28 13.65
CA GLY A 239 22.34 -2.79 12.34
C GLY A 239 21.57 -2.11 11.21
N ILE A 240 20.26 -1.97 11.35
CA ILE A 240 19.40 -1.31 10.35
C ILE A 240 19.81 0.16 10.18
N VAL A 241 20.01 0.90 11.28
CA VAL A 241 20.45 2.30 11.22
C VAL A 241 21.83 2.40 10.58
N ALA A 242 22.77 1.53 10.95
CA ALA A 242 24.11 1.51 10.38
C ALA A 242 24.08 1.22 8.86
N ARG A 243 23.28 0.25 8.42
CA ARG A 243 23.08 -0.06 6.99
C ARG A 243 22.55 1.14 6.22
N ILE A 244 21.54 1.84 6.76
CA ILE A 244 20.97 3.02 6.12
C ILE A 244 21.99 4.17 6.05
N LYS A 245 22.78 4.36 7.12
CA LYS A 245 23.87 5.34 7.16
C LYS A 245 24.94 5.03 6.10
N VAL A 246 25.34 3.77 5.95
CA VAL A 246 26.27 3.34 4.89
C VAL A 246 25.70 3.65 3.50
N LEU A 247 24.46 3.26 3.22
CA LEU A 247 23.81 3.54 1.93
C LEU A 247 23.77 5.04 1.61
N SER A 248 23.58 5.86 2.64
CA SER A 248 23.40 7.31 2.52
C SER A 248 24.69 8.13 2.70
N ASN A 249 25.84 7.46 2.82
CA ASN A 249 27.14 8.05 3.11
C ASN A 249 27.16 8.97 4.36
N LEU A 250 26.51 8.51 5.43
CA LEU A 250 26.44 9.18 6.73
C LEU A 250 27.49 8.64 7.71
N LYS A 251 27.79 9.41 8.75
CA LYS A 251 28.74 9.04 9.79
C LYS A 251 28.14 8.01 10.75
N LEU A 252 28.79 6.86 10.89
CA LEU A 252 28.33 5.75 11.74
C LEU A 252 28.59 6.00 13.23
N ASP A 253 29.70 6.64 13.53
CA ASP A 253 30.18 7.04 14.85
C ASP A 253 29.36 8.18 15.44
N GLU A 254 28.87 9.11 14.62
CA GLU A 254 28.04 10.21 15.10
C GLU A 254 26.58 9.77 15.28
N LYS A 255 26.08 9.83 16.52
CA LYS A 255 24.72 9.45 16.91
C LYS A 255 23.98 10.53 17.69
N ARG A 256 24.64 11.65 18.02
CA ARG A 256 24.12 12.72 18.89
C ARG A 256 23.55 13.89 18.12
N LEU A 257 23.85 13.97 16.81
CA LEU A 257 23.39 15.03 15.94
C LEU A 257 22.48 14.47 14.83
N PRO A 258 21.47 15.24 14.40
CA PRO A 258 20.72 14.89 13.20
C PRO A 258 21.65 14.77 11.99
N GLN A 259 21.39 13.81 11.11
CA GLN A 259 22.14 13.64 9.87
C GLN A 259 21.20 13.48 8.68
N ASP A 260 21.55 14.10 7.56
CA ASP A 260 20.80 14.05 6.32
C ASP A 260 21.65 13.50 5.19
N GLY A 261 21.11 12.54 4.44
CA GLY A 261 21.80 11.85 3.37
C GLY A 261 20.87 11.52 2.21
N ARG A 262 21.45 10.99 1.14
CA ARG A 262 20.71 10.54 -0.04
C ARG A 262 21.36 9.30 -0.60
N PHE A 263 20.54 8.43 -1.17
CA PHE A 263 21.01 7.29 -1.93
C PHE A 263 20.06 7.02 -3.08
N LYS A 264 20.49 6.20 -4.03
CA LYS A 264 19.76 5.92 -5.26
C LYS A 264 19.78 4.42 -5.54
N ILE A 265 18.63 3.85 -5.87
CA ILE A 265 18.50 2.47 -6.33
C ILE A 265 17.99 2.50 -7.77
N THR A 266 18.65 1.75 -8.63
CA THR A 266 18.23 1.55 -10.03
C THR A 266 17.83 0.10 -10.21
N ASN A 267 16.63 -0.14 -10.73
CA ASN A 267 16.14 -1.46 -11.10
C ASN A 267 15.54 -1.43 -12.52
N GLU A 268 15.09 -2.58 -13.01
CA GLU A 268 14.50 -2.69 -14.36
C GLU A 268 13.26 -1.80 -14.56
N GLN A 269 12.56 -1.44 -13.48
CA GLN A 269 11.36 -0.59 -13.49
C GLN A 269 11.68 0.91 -13.45
N GLY A 270 12.95 1.27 -13.30
CA GLY A 270 13.42 2.64 -13.29
C GLY A 270 14.31 2.96 -12.10
N SER A 271 14.40 4.25 -11.83
CA SER A 271 15.32 4.79 -10.85
C SER A 271 14.53 5.44 -9.71
N VAL A 272 14.89 5.09 -8.48
CA VAL A 272 14.27 5.64 -7.27
C VAL A 272 15.37 6.29 -6.42
N SER A 273 15.18 7.58 -6.16
CA SER A 273 16.04 8.36 -5.29
C SER A 273 15.45 8.41 -3.90
N PHE A 274 16.29 8.34 -2.87
CA PHE A 274 15.88 8.35 -1.48
C PHE A 274 16.55 9.51 -0.75
N ARG A 275 15.80 10.16 0.14
CA ARG A 275 16.35 11.12 1.11
C ARG A 275 16.21 10.54 2.49
N VAL A 276 17.30 10.53 3.24
CA VAL A 276 17.36 9.94 4.57
C VAL A 276 17.62 11.05 5.57
N SER A 277 16.90 11.01 6.68
CA SER A 277 17.17 11.83 7.85
C SER A 277 17.21 10.94 9.08
N THR A 278 18.29 11.01 9.86
CA THR A 278 18.39 10.36 11.18
C THR A 278 18.32 11.41 12.28
N LEU A 279 17.64 11.10 13.37
CA LEU A 279 17.49 11.97 14.53
C LEU A 279 17.70 11.16 15.82
N PRO A 280 18.56 11.60 16.75
CA PRO A 280 18.65 10.97 18.07
C PRO A 280 17.33 11.07 18.85
N THR A 281 16.94 9.98 19.47
CA THR A 281 15.82 9.87 20.42
C THR A 281 16.28 9.13 21.68
N TYR A 282 15.40 9.03 22.68
CA TYR A 282 15.69 8.33 23.94
C TYR A 282 16.10 6.86 23.75
N PHE A 283 15.54 6.16 22.77
CA PHE A 283 15.74 4.72 22.58
C PHE A 283 16.64 4.37 21.39
N GLY A 284 17.25 5.35 20.73
CA GLY A 284 18.14 5.13 19.60
C GLY A 284 18.04 6.24 18.56
N GLU A 285 18.35 5.94 17.30
CA GLU A 285 18.20 6.91 16.20
C GLU A 285 16.92 6.63 15.41
N LYS A 286 15.98 7.58 15.46
CA LYS A 286 14.81 7.55 14.58
C LYS A 286 15.26 7.89 13.16
N THR A 287 14.93 7.02 12.22
CA THR A 287 15.32 7.17 10.81
C THR A 287 14.08 7.33 9.94
N VAL A 288 14.08 8.35 9.08
CA VAL A 288 13.02 8.60 8.11
C VAL A 288 13.62 8.58 6.72
N ILE A 289 13.03 7.81 5.81
CA ILE A 289 13.45 7.68 4.42
C ILE A 289 12.31 8.16 3.53
N ARG A 290 12.48 9.29 2.84
CA ARG A 290 11.55 9.76 1.82
C ARG A 290 11.87 9.13 0.47
N ILE A 291 10.86 8.52 -0.14
CA ILE A 291 10.97 7.86 -1.44
C ILE A 291 10.60 8.88 -2.54
N LEU A 292 11.54 9.15 -3.43
CA LEU A 292 11.36 10.02 -4.59
C LEU A 292 11.45 9.17 -5.85
N ARG A 293 10.30 8.84 -6.41
CA ARG A 293 10.21 8.13 -7.69
C ARG A 293 10.62 9.10 -8.79
N GLU A 294 11.69 8.80 -9.52
CA GLU A 294 12.01 9.54 -10.74
C GLU A 294 11.02 9.06 -11.80
N ASN A 295 9.96 9.84 -12.04
CA ASN A 295 9.04 9.53 -13.13
C ASN A 295 9.81 9.63 -14.45
N ALA A 296 10.01 8.49 -15.12
CA ALA A 296 10.63 8.39 -16.45
C ALA A 296 9.77 9.04 -17.55
N LYS A 297 8.56 9.50 -17.24
CA LYS A 297 7.77 10.37 -18.09
C LYS A 297 7.66 11.72 -17.39
N GLY A 298 8.29 12.74 -17.98
CA GLY A 298 7.99 14.12 -17.63
C GLY A 298 6.48 14.32 -17.67
N PHE A 299 5.95 15.03 -16.67
CA PHE A 299 4.59 15.52 -16.81
C PHE A 299 4.56 16.48 -18.01
N SER A 300 3.43 16.60 -18.68
CA SER A 300 3.19 17.75 -19.56
C SER A 300 2.32 18.75 -18.79
N LEU A 301 2.34 20.02 -19.14
CA LEU A 301 1.49 21.02 -18.48
C LEU A 301 0.01 20.63 -18.62
N GLU A 302 -0.37 20.03 -19.75
CA GLU A 302 -1.70 19.44 -19.98
C GLU A 302 -1.98 18.28 -19.03
N GLY A 303 -1.00 17.40 -18.80
CA GLY A 303 -1.11 16.29 -17.85
C GLY A 303 -1.24 16.75 -16.39
N LEU A 304 -0.76 17.95 -16.07
CA LEU A 304 -0.95 18.61 -14.76
C LEU A 304 -2.29 19.34 -14.64
N GLY A 305 -3.10 19.37 -15.70
CA GLY A 305 -4.43 20.01 -15.72
C GLY A 305 -4.44 21.45 -16.23
N PHE A 306 -3.34 21.95 -16.80
CA PHE A 306 -3.35 23.24 -17.51
C PHE A 306 -3.96 23.07 -18.89
N HIS A 307 -5.02 23.80 -19.18
CA HIS A 307 -5.73 23.74 -20.46
C HIS A 307 -6.13 25.13 -20.96
N GLY A 308 -6.38 25.23 -22.27
CA GLY A 308 -6.91 26.42 -22.92
C GLY A 308 -6.03 27.65 -22.69
N GLU A 309 -6.68 28.79 -22.42
CA GLU A 309 -6.01 30.09 -22.33
C GLU A 309 -4.93 30.14 -21.23
N ALA A 310 -5.11 29.42 -20.12
CA ALA A 310 -4.13 29.37 -19.05
C ALA A 310 -2.81 28.70 -19.50
N LEU A 311 -2.91 27.63 -20.29
CA LEU A 311 -1.76 26.93 -20.84
C LEU A 311 -1.04 27.78 -21.90
N GLU A 312 -1.80 28.43 -22.79
CA GLU A 312 -1.26 29.32 -23.81
C GLU A 312 -0.48 30.49 -23.20
N ARG A 313 -1.03 31.14 -22.16
CA ARG A 313 -0.36 32.22 -21.44
C ARG A 313 0.96 31.79 -20.82
N ILE A 314 1.04 30.56 -20.30
CA ILE A 314 2.29 29.99 -19.75
C ILE A 314 3.30 29.78 -20.88
N HIS A 315 2.91 29.13 -21.99
CA HIS A 315 3.79 28.91 -23.13
C HIS A 315 4.31 30.22 -23.75
N ASP A 316 3.45 31.22 -23.91
CA ASP A 316 3.85 32.51 -24.44
C ASP A 316 4.76 33.27 -23.48
N GLY A 317 4.52 33.16 -22.17
CA GLY A 317 5.42 33.65 -21.13
C GLY A 317 6.81 33.02 -21.22
N MET A 318 6.89 31.70 -21.41
CA MET A 318 8.16 30.97 -21.54
C MET A 318 8.95 31.32 -22.81
N LYS A 319 8.28 31.76 -23.88
CA LYS A 319 8.95 32.19 -25.12
C LYS A 319 9.58 33.58 -25.04
N LYS A 320 9.30 34.37 -24.00
CA LYS A 320 9.85 35.72 -23.85
C LYS A 320 11.34 35.67 -23.51
N ARG A 321 12.14 36.51 -24.16
CA ARG A 321 13.60 36.60 -23.95
C ARG A 321 14.00 37.20 -22.59
N THR A 322 13.10 37.94 -21.96
CA THR A 322 13.31 38.60 -20.66
C THR A 322 11.99 38.66 -19.89
N GLY A 323 12.02 38.33 -18.60
CA GLY A 323 10.85 38.37 -17.72
C GLY A 323 11.00 37.43 -16.53
N MET A 324 10.03 37.47 -15.62
CA MET A 324 9.97 36.59 -14.45
C MET A 324 8.67 35.78 -14.48
N LEU A 325 8.79 34.46 -14.31
CA LEU A 325 7.67 33.55 -14.09
C LEU A 325 7.73 33.08 -12.63
N LEU A 326 6.63 33.26 -11.89
CA LEU A 326 6.55 32.91 -10.47
C LEU A 326 5.47 31.86 -10.24
N ALA A 327 5.86 30.69 -9.77
CA ALA A 327 4.94 29.68 -9.26
C ALA A 327 4.78 29.84 -7.74
N ALA A 328 3.63 30.33 -7.29
CA ALA A 328 3.34 30.60 -5.88
C ALA A 328 2.21 29.70 -5.35
N GLY A 329 2.20 29.44 -4.05
CA GLY A 329 1.21 28.58 -3.37
C GLY A 329 1.76 27.94 -2.09
N PRO A 330 0.91 27.33 -1.25
CA PRO A 330 1.30 26.70 0.02
C PRO A 330 2.12 25.41 -0.16
N THR A 331 2.73 24.89 0.91
CA THR A 331 3.49 23.62 0.85
C THR A 331 2.62 22.48 0.30
N GLY A 332 3.16 21.69 -0.64
CA GLY A 332 2.44 20.59 -1.28
C GLY A 332 1.55 20.97 -2.48
N SER A 333 1.45 22.25 -2.85
CA SER A 333 0.60 22.73 -3.95
C SER A 333 1.10 22.42 -5.37
N GLY A 334 2.08 21.53 -5.54
CA GLY A 334 2.60 21.14 -6.86
C GLY A 334 3.58 22.11 -7.54
N LYS A 335 3.98 23.24 -6.91
CA LYS A 335 4.89 24.25 -7.50
C LYS A 335 6.15 23.65 -8.16
N THR A 336 6.86 22.79 -7.44
CA THR A 336 8.09 22.17 -7.94
C THR A 336 7.79 21.28 -9.14
N THR A 337 6.71 20.52 -9.10
CA THR A 337 6.29 19.68 -10.23
C THR A 337 5.96 20.53 -11.46
N THR A 338 5.21 21.63 -11.29
CA THR A 338 4.87 22.55 -12.39
C THR A 338 6.09 23.24 -12.99
N LEU A 339 7.09 23.61 -12.19
CA LEU A 339 8.31 24.27 -12.70
C LEU A 339 9.26 23.31 -13.42
N TYR A 340 9.24 22.02 -13.08
CA TYR A 340 10.06 20.99 -13.73
C TYR A 340 9.46 20.43 -15.02
N THR A 341 8.20 20.76 -15.30
CA THR A 341 7.41 20.29 -16.45
C THR A 341 7.55 21.28 -17.61
#